data_AF-A0A661YTP4-F1
#
_entry.id   AF-A0A661YTP4-F1
#
_cell.length_a   1.000
_cell.length_b   1.000
_cell.length_c   1.000
_cell.angle_alpha   90.00
_cell.angle_beta   90.00
_cell.angle_gamma   90.00
#
_symmetry.space_group_name_H-M   'P 1'
#
loop_
_entity.id
_entity.type
_entity.pdbx_description
1 polymer ?
#
loop_
_entity_poly.entity_id
_entity_poly.type
_entity_poly.pdbx_seq_one_letter_code
_entity_poly.pdbx_strand_id
1 'polypeptide(L)' 'FWFSTLVSKKSNLKNAYNALKKEEAVEVKTIPMGQGNKGSRLIAWTFLSPEEQQEWIKTRWT' A
#
# COMPACT_ATOMS: atom_id res chain seq x y z
N PHE A 1 3.85 -9.92 -2.62
CA PHE A 1 2.38 -9.76 -2.70
C PHE A 1 1.98 -8.49 -1.95
N TRP A 2 0.83 -7.89 -2.27
CA TRP A 2 0.46 -6.56 -1.80
C TRP A 2 -0.21 -6.57 -0.41
N PHE A 3 0.11 -5.57 0.40
CA PHE A 3 -0.56 -5.22 1.64
C PHE A 3 -1.40 -3.96 1.45
N SER A 4 -2.45 -3.78 2.24
CA SER A 4 -3.23 -2.54 2.21
C SER A 4 -3.87 -2.19 3.53
N THR A 5 -4.18 -0.90 3.72
CA THR A 5 -4.91 -0.39 4.86
C THR A 5 -5.72 0.85 4.50
N LEU A 6 -6.88 1.01 5.13
CA LEU A 6 -7.75 2.17 4.96
C LEU A 6 -7.42 3.25 5.98
N VAL A 7 -7.10 4.46 5.50
CA VAL A 7 -6.80 5.63 6.33
C VAL A 7 -7.90 6.68 6.18
N SER A 8 -8.69 6.85 7.23
CA SER A 8 -9.78 7.85 7.28
C SER A 8 -9.25 9.26 7.54
N LYS A 9 -8.35 9.44 8.52
CA LYS A 9 -7.79 10.76 8.89
C LYS A 9 -6.54 11.09 8.09
N LYS A 10 -6.55 12.23 7.38
CA LYS A 10 -5.40 12.73 6.60
C LYS A 10 -4.14 12.91 7.46
N SER A 11 -4.28 13.29 8.73
CA SER A 11 -3.15 13.45 9.67
C SER A 11 -2.31 12.18 9.84
N ASN A 12 -2.92 11.00 9.68
CA ASN A 12 -2.22 9.72 9.86
C ASN A 12 -1.37 9.33 8.64
N LEU A 13 -1.58 9.96 7.47
CA LEU A 13 -0.85 9.63 6.25
C LEU A 13 0.66 9.85 6.42
N LYS A 14 1.08 10.94 7.06
CA LYS A 14 2.50 11.24 7.26
C LYS A 14 3.20 10.15 8.05
N ASN A 15 2.59 9.70 9.14
CA ASN A 15 3.15 8.63 9.97
C ASN A 15 3.17 7.29 9.22
N ALA A 16 2.12 6.99 8.44
CA ALA A 16 2.07 5.80 7.61
C ALA A 16 3.20 5.78 6.56
N TYR A 17 3.40 6.86 5.81
CA TYR A 17 4.50 6.93 4.83
C TYR A 17 5.89 6.87 5.47
N ASN A 18 6.08 7.49 6.63
CA ASN A 18 7.34 7.40 7.36
C ASN A 18 7.64 5.97 7.81
N ALA A 19 6.63 5.25 8.30
CA ALA A 19 6.76 3.84 8.66
C ALA A 19 7.09 2.99 7.41
N LEU A 20 6.35 3.15 6.31
CA LEU A 20 6.61 2.40 5.07
C LEU A 20 7.99 2.69 4.48
N LYS A 21 8.47 3.93 4.59
CA LYS A 21 9.83 4.29 4.17
C LYS A 21 10.89 3.63 5.08
N LYS A 22 10.65 3.58 6.39
CA LYS A 22 11.55 2.95 7.36
C LYS A 22 11.64 1.45 7.13
N GLU A 23 10.52 0.80 6.85
CA GLU A 23 10.46 -0.64 6.56
C GLU A 23 10.79 -0.97 5.09
N GLU A 24 11.35 -0.01 4.34
CA GLU A 24 11.85 -0.20 2.98
C GLU A 24 10.81 -0.78 2.00
N ALA A 25 9.55 -0.33 2.10
CA ALA A 25 8.52 -0.68 1.13
C ALA A 25 8.95 -0.24 -0.29
N VAL A 26 8.99 -1.20 -1.21
CA VAL A 26 9.48 -1.03 -2.59
C VAL A 26 8.54 -0.14 -3.40
N GLU A 27 7.23 -0.35 -3.24
CA GLU A 27 6.22 0.45 -3.93
C GLU A 27 5.08 0.77 -2.96
N VAL A 28 4.63 2.03 -2.98
CA VAL A 28 3.50 2.51 -2.17
C VAL A 28 2.52 3.26 -3.08
N LYS A 29 1.27 2.82 -3.09
CA LYS A 29 0.15 3.43 -3.81
C LYS A 29 -0.84 4.00 -2.82
N THR A 30 -1.35 5.19 -3.13
CA THR A 30 -2.44 5.82 -2.35
C THR A 30 -3.60 6.11 -3.27
N ILE A 31 -4.74 5.49 -2.97
CA ILE A 31 -5.96 5.62 -3.74
C ILE A 31 -6.93 6.48 -2.91
N PRO A 32 -7.30 7.69 -3.39
CA PRO A 32 -8.30 8.49 -2.71
C PRO A 32 -9.66 7.78 -2.78
N MET A 33 -10.38 7.75 -1.67
CA MET A 33 -11.71 7.17 -1.58
C MET A 33 -12.66 8.20 -0.98
N GLY A 34 -13.86 8.30 -1.54
CA GLY A 34 -14.91 9.18 -1.02
C GLY A 34 -16.20 8.39 -0.91
N GLN A 35 -16.83 8.41 0.26
CA GLN A 35 -18.19 7.92 0.43
C GLN A 35 -19.04 9.00 1.10
N GLY A 36 -19.88 9.66 0.29
CA GLY A 36 -20.59 10.86 0.70
C GLY A 36 -19.63 11.95 1.19
N ASN A 37 -19.91 12.52 2.37
CA ASN A 37 -19.10 13.59 2.95
C ASN A 37 -17.83 13.10 3.68
N LYS A 38 -17.58 11.78 3.71
CA LYS A 38 -16.39 11.20 4.35
C LYS A 38 -15.36 10.86 3.28
N GLY A 39 -14.22 11.56 3.33
CA GLY A 39 -13.04 11.23 2.52
C GLY A 39 -12.09 10.29 3.27
N SER A 40 -11.78 9.14 2.70
CA SER A 40 -10.76 8.19 3.15
C SER A 40 -9.69 7.99 2.06
N ARG A 41 -8.65 7.21 2.35
CA ARG A 41 -7.62 6.81 1.38
C ARG A 41 -7.26 5.36 1.64
N LEU A 42 -7.13 4.57 0.60
CA LEU A 42 -6.51 3.25 0.69
C LEU A 42 -5.01 3.41 0.43
N ILE A 43 -4.18 3.03 1.39
CA ILE A 43 -2.73 2.89 1.16
C ILE A 43 -2.47 1.42 0.90
N ALA A 44 -1.84 1.11 -0.24
CA ALA A 44 -1.39 -0.22 -0.59
C ALA A 44 0.12 -0.20 -0.82
N TRP A 45 0.83 -1.24 -0.41
CA TRP A 45 2.28 -1.33 -0.61
C TRP A 45 2.74 -2.76 -0.82
N THR A 46 3.97 -2.91 -1.31
CA THR A 46 4.64 -4.20 -1.50
C THR A 46 6.12 -4.06 -1.12
N PHE A 47 6.69 -5.15 -0.62
CA PHE A 47 8.13 -5.28 -0.36
C PHE A 47 8.87 -6.00 -1.48
N LEU A 48 8.16 -6.37 -2.55
CA LEU A 48 8.72 -7.09 -3.69
C LEU A 48 8.92 -6.16 -4.88
N SER A 49 10.06 -6.28 -5.56
CA SER A 49 10.32 -5.70 -6.88
C SER A 49 9.35 -6.24 -7.93
N PRO A 50 9.21 -5.59 -9.10
CA PRO A 50 8.41 -6.11 -10.19
C PRO A 50 8.78 -7.53 -10.60
N GLU A 51 10.07 -7.86 -10.62
CA GLU A 51 10.59 -9.19 -10.96
C GLU A 51 10.20 -10.23 -9.90
N GLU A 52 10.41 -9.91 -8.63
CA GLU A 52 10.04 -10.77 -7.50
C GLU A 52 8.52 -10.99 -7.43
N GLN A 53 7.71 -9.98 -7.84
CA GLN A 53 6.26 -10.14 -7.96
C GLN A 53 5.89 -11.16 -9.05
N GLN A 54 6.55 -11.14 -10.21
CA GLN A 54 6.30 -12.12 -11.27
C GLN A 54 6.69 -13.53 -10.83
N GLU A 55 7.84 -13.69 -10.16
CA GLU A 55 8.26 -14.98 -9.62
C GLU A 55 7.31 -15.48 -8.53
N TRP A 56 6.85 -14.61 -7.64
CA TRP A 56 5.87 -14.94 -6.61
C TRP A 56 4.58 -15.49 -7.20
N ILE A 57 4.07 -14.87 -8.27
CA ILE A 57 2.86 -15.31 -8.97
C ILE A 57 3.10 -16.70 -9.60
N LYS A 58 4.20 -16.88 -10.33
CA LYS A 58 4.53 -18.17 -10.97
C LYS A 58 4.68 -19.31 -9.97
N THR A 59 5.30 -19.05 -8.82
CA THR A 59 5.62 -20.09 -7.83
C THR A 59 4.43 -20.49 -6.95
N ARG A 60 3.41 -19.64 -6.81
CA ARG A 60 2.32 -19.86 -5.84
C ARG A 60 0.92 -19.93 -6.43
N TRP A 61 0.71 -19.44 -7.65
CA TRP A 61 -0.62 -19.38 -8.28
C TRP A 61 -0.75 -20.24 -9.54
N THR A 62 0.26 -21.05 -9.81
CA THR A 62 0.23 -22.13 -10.80
C THR A 62 0.10 -23.45 -10.06
#